data_AF-A0A8H7CA11-F1
#
_entry.id   AF-A0A8H7CA11-F1
#
_cell.length_a   1.000
_cell.length_b   1.000
_cell.length_c   1.000
_cell.angle_alpha   90.00
_cell.angle_beta   90.00
_cell.angle_gamma   90.00
#
_symmetry.space_group_name_H-M   'P 1'
#
loop_
_entity.id
_entity.type
_entity.pdbx_description
1 polymer ?
#
loop_
_entity_poly.entity_id
_entity_poly.type
_entity_poly.pdbx_seq_one_letter_code
_entity_poly.pdbx_strand_id
1 'polypeptide(L)'
;MAATYECDCLKYCGGVKKRVSKSTYNAHAPFRKSKLTQSFGDFALSTGAPTAPQPHPSNAPPSSASIHRAGSAGPSKHPSKKRVRAPSPPTPDLSPMENFTEHEQEEYLGPSSPKRARAGEYTSPRVLSPRGSKLVSLHEVLESGQISDPEPYEKDDVPDPGCFDDPEEDEPEIGQPPAPPPPPPASPPPPPAPAPAPAEHPPAPDADDVPLIGGQAGVVVRAYIQHHAAQEYQDTFIPALLRWGRLRLPNGQIARSAWKESHKGLTRVRMARNVRYLDDELDSEAYAEVQFFFQSDLEDEPKTLALVSVYSAPDTELLAESNKTLWVCKYRGDESLKIIDVRAIASVVAMVPYDEARVFAVHKMGLEVGEMVGYMEKDNEEDSDDEEDDEE
;
A
#
# COMPACT_ATOMS: atom_id res chain seq x y z
N MET A 1 -39.13 19.76 3.17
CA MET A 1 -38.10 20.78 2.90
C MET A 1 -37.10 20.17 1.94
N ALA A 2 -36.83 20.79 0.78
CA ALA A 2 -35.84 20.25 -0.15
C ALA A 2 -34.44 20.42 0.44
N ALA A 3 -33.64 19.34 0.44
CA ALA A 3 -32.27 19.38 0.91
C ALA A 3 -31.45 20.31 0.00
N THR A 4 -30.78 21.30 0.58
CA THR A 4 -29.88 22.19 -0.16
C THR A 4 -28.44 21.72 -0.04
N TYR A 5 -27.76 21.58 -1.17
CA TYR A 5 -26.39 21.10 -1.25
C TYR A 5 -25.43 22.29 -1.37
N GLU A 6 -24.28 22.21 -0.73
CA GLU A 6 -23.22 23.22 -0.79
C GLU A 6 -21.93 22.60 -1.32
N CYS A 7 -21.29 23.21 -2.30
CA CYS A 7 -20.02 22.75 -2.88
C CYS A 7 -18.97 23.87 -2.85
N ASP A 8 -17.72 23.51 -2.61
CA ASP A 8 -16.54 24.39 -2.54
C ASP A 8 -15.37 23.89 -3.42
N CYS A 9 -15.63 23.06 -4.44
CA CYS A 9 -14.59 22.57 -5.34
C CYS A 9 -13.79 23.71 -6.00
N LEU A 10 -12.49 23.52 -6.22
CA LEU A 10 -11.64 24.57 -6.80
C LEU A 10 -11.98 24.87 -8.26
N LYS A 11 -12.32 23.84 -9.03
CA LYS A 11 -12.54 23.96 -10.48
C LYS A 11 -13.78 24.79 -10.83
N TYR A 12 -14.91 24.54 -10.18
CA TYR A 12 -16.19 25.17 -10.53
C TYR A 12 -16.71 26.16 -9.47
N CYS A 13 -16.39 25.93 -8.20
CA CYS A 13 -16.82 26.81 -7.10
C CYS A 13 -15.72 27.82 -6.69
N GLY A 14 -14.49 27.67 -7.19
CA GLY A 14 -13.37 28.56 -6.87
C GLY A 14 -12.92 28.47 -5.41
N GLY A 15 -13.20 27.36 -4.72
CA GLY A 15 -12.90 27.22 -3.28
C GLY A 15 -13.91 27.92 -2.35
N VAL A 16 -14.95 28.56 -2.89
CA VAL A 16 -15.97 29.25 -2.11
C VAL A 16 -17.22 28.39 -2.04
N LYS A 17 -17.79 28.23 -0.83
CA LYS A 17 -19.06 27.50 -0.65
C LYS A 17 -20.17 28.18 -1.44
N LYS A 18 -20.72 27.46 -2.42
CA LYS A 18 -21.89 27.87 -3.21
C LYS A 18 -23.00 26.86 -3.03
N ARG A 19 -24.24 27.35 -2.91
CA ARG A 19 -25.43 26.49 -3.01
C ARG A 19 -25.57 25.99 -4.44
N VAL A 20 -25.71 24.68 -4.58
CA VAL A 20 -25.79 24.01 -5.87
C VAL A 20 -26.95 23.01 -5.88
N SER A 21 -27.40 22.62 -7.07
CA SER A 21 -28.33 21.51 -7.22
C SER A 21 -27.67 20.18 -6.79
N LYS A 22 -28.47 19.14 -6.51
CA LYS A 22 -27.95 17.80 -6.20
C LYS A 22 -27.11 17.23 -7.37
N SER A 23 -27.58 17.42 -8.60
CA SER A 23 -26.86 16.98 -9.81
C SER A 23 -25.49 17.67 -9.92
N THR A 24 -25.46 18.99 -9.76
CA THR A 24 -24.23 19.79 -9.76
C THR A 24 -23.29 19.39 -8.62
N TYR A 25 -23.82 19.12 -7.42
CA TYR A 25 -23.02 18.65 -6.28
C TYR A 25 -22.31 17.32 -6.59
N ASN A 26 -22.99 16.39 -7.27
CA ASN A 26 -22.42 15.11 -7.67
C ASN A 26 -21.43 15.25 -8.83
N ALA A 27 -21.73 16.06 -9.85
CA ALA A 27 -20.80 16.34 -10.95
C ALA A 27 -19.49 17.00 -10.46
N HIS A 28 -19.55 17.75 -9.36
CA HIS A 28 -18.36 18.35 -8.76
C HIS A 28 -17.56 17.39 -7.86
N ALA A 29 -18.05 16.17 -7.59
CA ALA A 29 -17.43 15.23 -6.66
C ALA A 29 -15.94 14.94 -6.91
N PRO A 30 -15.48 14.75 -8.17
CA PRO A 30 -14.06 14.49 -8.46
C PRO A 30 -13.13 15.68 -8.14
N PHE A 31 -13.68 16.89 -8.06
CA PHE A 31 -12.92 18.14 -7.90
C PHE A 31 -13.02 18.74 -6.49
N ARG A 32 -13.81 18.11 -5.60
CA ARG A 32 -13.79 18.44 -4.18
C ARG A 32 -12.54 17.84 -3.60
N LYS A 33 -11.58 18.69 -3.19
CA LYS A 33 -10.45 18.24 -2.37
C LYS A 33 -11.05 17.54 -1.15
N SER A 34 -10.89 16.22 -1.02
CA SER A 34 -11.31 15.52 0.18
C SER A 34 -10.54 16.17 1.33
N LYS A 35 -11.25 16.76 2.29
CA LYS A 35 -10.68 17.26 3.54
C LYS A 35 -10.17 16.11 4.44
N LEU A 36 -9.63 15.04 3.87
CA LEU A 36 -9.11 13.91 4.63
C LEU A 36 -7.83 14.26 5.39
N THR A 37 -7.20 15.39 5.09
CA THR A 37 -6.05 15.91 5.85
C THR A 37 -6.42 16.84 7.00
N GLN A 38 -7.70 17.24 7.17
CA GLN A 38 -8.10 18.11 8.30
C GLN A 38 -8.68 17.36 9.50
N SER A 39 -9.20 16.15 9.37
CA SER A 39 -9.93 15.49 10.48
C SER A 39 -9.05 14.77 11.51
N PHE A 40 -7.79 14.43 11.20
CA PHE A 40 -6.91 13.76 12.16
C PHE A 40 -6.18 14.73 13.11
N GLY A 41 -5.87 15.94 12.65
CA GLY A 41 -5.26 17.00 13.48
C GLY A 41 -6.19 17.50 14.59
N ASP A 42 -7.48 17.61 14.30
CA ASP A 42 -8.49 18.03 15.29
C ASP A 42 -8.77 16.93 16.34
N PHE A 43 -8.55 15.65 16.02
CA PHE A 43 -8.66 14.55 16.98
C PHE A 43 -7.47 14.48 17.95
N ALA A 44 -6.25 14.70 17.45
CA ALA A 44 -5.04 14.74 18.28
C ALA A 44 -5.05 15.94 19.26
N LEU A 45 -5.68 17.05 18.90
CA LEU A 45 -5.83 18.21 19.79
C LEU A 45 -6.99 18.08 20.80
N SER A 46 -7.88 17.09 20.64
CA SER A 46 -9.03 16.86 21.53
C SER A 46 -8.77 15.82 22.63
N THR A 47 -7.68 15.07 22.57
CA THR A 47 -7.27 14.17 23.68
C THR A 47 -6.29 14.93 24.57
N GLY A 48 -6.83 15.52 25.64
CA GLY A 48 -6.05 16.26 26.61
C GLY A 48 -4.93 15.40 27.20
N ALA A 49 -3.69 15.85 27.01
CA ALA A 49 -2.54 15.31 27.70
C ALA A 49 -2.70 15.51 29.23
N PRO A 50 -2.46 14.49 30.07
CA PRO A 50 -2.43 14.67 31.51
C PRO A 50 -1.26 15.59 31.88
N THR A 51 -1.60 16.67 32.59
CA THR A 51 -0.68 17.65 33.15
C THR A 51 0.35 16.96 34.06
N ALA A 52 1.63 17.09 33.73
CA ALA A 52 2.72 16.67 34.59
C ALA A 52 2.69 17.42 35.94
N PRO A 53 2.91 16.75 37.08
CA PRO A 53 2.92 17.39 38.38
C PRO A 53 4.12 18.33 38.53
N GLN A 54 3.84 19.56 38.94
CA GLN A 54 4.83 20.59 39.28
C GLN A 54 5.71 20.13 40.46
N PRO A 55 7.04 20.37 40.43
CA PRO A 55 7.87 20.11 41.60
C PRO A 55 7.66 21.20 42.67
N HIS A 56 7.47 20.74 43.90
CA HIS A 56 7.40 21.57 45.11
C HIS A 56 8.72 22.32 45.36
N PRO A 57 8.69 23.59 45.83
CA PRO A 57 9.89 24.31 46.22
C PRO A 57 10.38 23.86 47.61
N SER A 58 11.60 23.30 47.66
CA SER A 58 12.31 23.00 48.90
C SER A 58 13.09 24.22 49.41
N ASN A 59 12.97 24.46 50.72
CA ASN A 59 13.67 25.47 51.52
C ASN A 59 15.20 25.32 51.52
N ALA A 60 15.94 26.43 51.37
CA ALA A 60 17.31 26.64 51.86
C ALA A 60 17.68 28.17 51.82
N PRO A 61 18.69 28.67 52.57
CA PRO A 61 18.59 29.82 53.47
C PRO A 61 19.20 31.15 52.95
N PRO A 62 19.10 32.27 53.72
CA PRO A 62 19.48 33.60 53.26
C PRO A 62 20.96 33.93 53.53
N SER A 63 21.62 34.61 52.59
CA SER A 63 22.82 35.40 52.86
C SER A 63 22.79 36.76 52.15
N SER A 64 22.46 37.77 52.95
CA SER A 64 23.03 39.12 53.04
C SER A 64 23.90 39.71 51.90
N ALA A 65 23.47 40.93 51.51
CA ALA A 65 24.28 42.15 51.31
C ALA A 65 25.25 42.20 50.10
N SER A 66 25.41 43.27 49.30
CA SER A 66 25.04 44.67 49.43
C SER A 66 25.50 45.49 48.19
N ILE A 67 24.71 46.49 47.76
CA ILE A 67 25.06 47.82 47.17
C ILE A 67 25.70 47.81 45.73
N HIS A 68 25.30 48.55 44.68
CA HIS A 68 24.95 49.97 44.43
C HIS A 68 23.93 50.08 43.25
N ARG A 69 22.84 50.88 43.33
CA ARG A 69 22.65 52.26 42.78
C ARG A 69 23.03 52.41 41.29
N ALA A 70 22.29 53.05 40.38
CA ALA A 70 21.22 54.05 40.47
C ALA A 70 20.51 54.28 39.12
N GLY A 71 19.28 54.81 39.18
CA GLY A 71 18.67 55.75 38.21
C GLY A 71 17.90 55.12 37.04
N SER A 72 16.74 55.60 36.59
CA SER A 72 15.91 56.77 36.91
C SER A 72 14.52 56.62 36.23
N ALA A 73 13.51 57.32 36.79
CA ALA A 73 12.14 57.59 36.32
C ALA A 73 11.89 57.54 34.79
N GLY A 74 10.82 56.95 34.24
CA GLY A 74 9.39 57.35 34.32
C GLY A 74 9.03 58.38 33.21
N PRO A 75 7.78 58.62 32.78
CA PRO A 75 6.53 57.84 32.87
C PRO A 75 5.76 57.68 31.52
N SER A 76 4.72 56.86 31.60
CA SER A 76 3.53 56.73 30.74
C SER A 76 3.12 57.94 29.87
N LYS A 77 2.65 57.65 28.64
CA LYS A 77 1.42 58.21 28.02
C LYS A 77 1.09 57.54 26.68
N HIS A 78 -0.02 56.80 26.63
CA HIS A 78 -0.86 56.64 25.43
C HIS A 78 -1.52 57.99 25.11
N PRO A 79 -1.79 58.34 23.82
CA PRO A 79 -3.09 57.92 23.25
C PRO A 79 -3.18 57.77 21.70
N SER A 80 -4.20 56.98 21.32
CA SER A 80 -5.10 57.14 20.15
C SER A 80 -4.58 57.21 18.70
N LYS A 81 -4.91 56.12 17.97
CA LYS A 81 -5.63 56.04 16.68
C LYS A 81 -5.39 57.14 15.63
N LYS A 82 -4.73 56.77 14.52
CA LYS A 82 -5.10 57.26 13.17
C LYS A 82 -4.88 56.16 12.13
N ARG A 83 -6.00 55.70 11.56
CA ARG A 83 -6.11 54.70 10.50
C ARG A 83 -5.84 55.41 9.17
N VAL A 84 -4.68 55.18 8.56
CA VAL A 84 -4.35 55.71 7.23
C VAL A 84 -4.89 54.73 6.19
N ARG A 85 -5.67 55.28 5.25
CA ARG A 85 -6.34 54.59 4.16
C ARG A 85 -5.33 54.42 3.02
N ALA A 86 -5.03 53.18 2.63
CA ALA A 86 -4.24 52.90 1.44
C ALA A 86 -5.06 53.22 0.17
N PRO A 87 -4.44 53.72 -0.92
CA PRO A 87 -5.12 53.96 -2.19
C PRO A 87 -5.39 52.64 -2.92
N SER A 88 -6.58 52.53 -3.50
CA SER A 88 -7.02 51.45 -4.38
C SER A 88 -6.28 51.47 -5.72
N PRO A 89 -5.97 50.31 -6.32
CA PRO A 89 -5.40 50.22 -7.66
C PRO A 89 -6.43 50.56 -8.75
N PRO A 90 -5.99 51.06 -9.93
CA PRO A 90 -6.89 51.48 -11.00
C PRO A 90 -7.55 50.28 -11.68
N THR A 91 -8.85 50.43 -11.95
CA THR A 91 -9.64 49.59 -12.86
C THR A 91 -9.20 49.80 -14.30
N PRO A 92 -8.96 48.75 -15.10
CA PRO A 92 -8.84 48.90 -16.53
C PRO A 92 -10.21 49.09 -17.17
N ASP A 93 -10.31 50.19 -17.90
CA ASP A 93 -11.38 50.60 -18.80
C ASP A 93 -11.52 49.61 -19.96
N LEU A 94 -12.72 49.06 -20.13
CA LEU A 94 -13.08 48.26 -21.29
C LEU A 94 -14.32 48.88 -21.93
N SER A 95 -14.10 49.53 -23.06
CA SER A 95 -15.12 49.91 -24.03
C SER A 95 -14.64 49.56 -25.44
N PRO A 96 -15.55 49.34 -26.39
CA PRO A 96 -15.43 48.25 -27.37
C PRO A 96 -15.20 48.75 -28.81
N MET A 97 -14.42 48.01 -29.61
CA MET A 97 -14.43 48.06 -31.07
C MET A 97 -13.97 46.68 -31.60
N GLU A 98 -14.85 45.91 -32.24
CA GLU A 98 -15.32 45.99 -33.64
C GLU A 98 -14.54 45.04 -34.56
N ASN A 99 -15.34 44.20 -35.22
CA ASN A 99 -15.09 43.24 -36.28
C ASN A 99 -13.94 43.57 -37.24
N PHE A 100 -13.16 42.54 -37.58
CA PHE A 100 -12.70 42.36 -38.97
C PHE A 100 -12.76 40.88 -39.36
N THR A 101 -13.41 40.69 -40.51
CA THR A 101 -13.62 39.46 -41.25
C THR A 101 -12.45 39.23 -42.20
N GLU A 102 -12.25 37.96 -42.59
CA GLU A 102 -11.79 37.44 -43.90
C GLU A 102 -10.60 36.47 -43.87
N HIS A 103 -10.90 35.29 -44.44
CA HIS A 103 -10.11 34.45 -45.34
C HIS A 103 -8.71 33.99 -44.92
N GLU A 104 -8.55 32.67 -44.70
CA GLU A 104 -8.03 31.81 -45.76
C GLU A 104 -8.41 30.34 -45.52
N GLN A 105 -8.95 29.74 -46.59
CA GLN A 105 -9.19 28.32 -46.78
C GLN A 105 -7.87 27.69 -47.24
N GLU A 106 -7.53 26.51 -46.73
CA GLU A 106 -6.92 25.53 -47.63
C GLU A 106 -7.45 24.12 -47.33
N GLU A 107 -7.78 23.50 -48.44
CA GLU A 107 -8.59 22.34 -48.70
C GLU A 107 -7.64 21.15 -48.86
N TYR A 108 -7.87 20.02 -48.19
CA TYR A 108 -7.35 18.75 -48.69
C TYR A 108 -8.33 17.61 -48.44
N LEU A 109 -9.16 17.41 -49.46
CA LEU A 109 -9.95 16.21 -49.70
C LEU A 109 -9.01 15.01 -49.88
N GLY A 110 -9.39 13.87 -49.29
CA GLY A 110 -8.68 12.60 -49.45
C GLY A 110 -8.73 12.05 -50.89
N PRO A 111 -8.18 10.84 -51.09
CA PRO A 111 -9.06 9.83 -51.69
C PRO A 111 -8.90 8.43 -51.08
N SER A 112 -10.07 7.83 -50.88
CA SER A 112 -10.45 6.44 -51.18
C SER A 112 -9.37 5.36 -51.30
N SER A 113 -9.61 4.28 -50.55
CA SER A 113 -9.09 2.92 -50.67
C SER A 113 -8.83 2.42 -52.10
N PRO A 114 -7.93 1.44 -52.23
CA PRO A 114 -8.24 0.28 -53.05
C PRO A 114 -7.99 -1.07 -52.33
N LYS A 115 -8.86 -2.02 -52.69
CA LYS A 115 -8.75 -3.46 -52.43
C LYS A 115 -7.57 -4.07 -53.19
N ARG A 116 -6.85 -5.01 -52.56
CA ARG A 116 -6.24 -6.29 -53.07
C ARG A 116 -4.97 -6.60 -52.28
N ALA A 117 -4.91 -7.68 -51.52
CA ALA A 117 -4.68 -9.09 -51.91
C ALA A 117 -3.20 -9.51 -51.81
N ARG A 118 -3.01 -10.57 -51.00
CA ARG A 118 -1.95 -11.61 -51.01
C ARG A 118 -0.51 -11.29 -50.54
N ALA A 119 -0.11 -12.20 -49.62
CA ALA A 119 1.20 -12.86 -49.49
C ALA A 119 2.37 -12.02 -48.95
N GLY A 120 2.60 -12.17 -47.65
CA GLY A 120 3.90 -12.00 -47.02
C GLY A 120 4.03 -13.05 -45.92
N GLU A 121 4.75 -14.13 -46.22
CA GLU A 121 5.16 -15.15 -45.25
C GLU A 121 6.03 -14.47 -44.18
N TYR A 122 5.46 -14.26 -42.99
CA TYR A 122 6.25 -14.00 -41.80
C TYR A 122 6.45 -15.32 -41.08
N THR A 123 7.67 -15.83 -41.14
CA THR A 123 8.06 -17.08 -40.48
C THR A 123 8.26 -16.80 -39.00
N SER A 124 7.21 -16.97 -38.20
CA SER A 124 7.36 -17.16 -36.75
C SER A 124 8.21 -18.41 -36.49
N PRO A 125 9.28 -18.35 -35.69
CA PRO A 125 9.98 -19.55 -35.28
C PRO A 125 9.06 -20.37 -34.38
N ARG A 126 8.60 -21.50 -34.91
CA ARG A 126 7.92 -22.55 -34.15
C ARG A 126 8.77 -22.94 -32.94
N VAL A 127 8.14 -22.89 -31.77
CA VAL A 127 8.54 -23.64 -30.59
C VAL A 127 8.47 -25.13 -30.94
N LEU A 128 9.63 -25.75 -31.12
CA LEU A 128 9.78 -27.19 -31.18
C LEU A 128 10.60 -27.61 -29.97
N SER A 129 9.96 -28.34 -29.07
CA SER A 129 10.62 -29.19 -28.08
C SER A 129 11.65 -30.10 -28.76
N PRO A 130 12.78 -30.38 -28.10
CA PRO A 130 13.08 -31.79 -27.91
C PRO A 130 13.60 -32.16 -26.52
N ARG A 131 13.02 -33.27 -26.06
CA ARG A 131 13.55 -34.26 -25.12
C ARG A 131 15.09 -34.39 -25.12
N GLY A 132 15.63 -34.47 -23.92
CA GLY A 132 16.59 -35.50 -23.53
C GLY A 132 18.05 -35.10 -23.41
N SER A 133 18.52 -34.86 -22.18
CA SER A 133 19.88 -35.22 -21.74
C SER A 133 19.94 -35.18 -20.21
N LYS A 134 19.95 -36.37 -19.59
CA LYS A 134 21.09 -36.96 -18.86
C LYS A 134 21.47 -36.22 -17.57
N LEU A 135 20.92 -36.76 -16.49
CA LEU A 135 21.45 -36.75 -15.13
C LEU A 135 22.99 -36.82 -15.11
N VAL A 136 23.61 -35.86 -14.44
CA VAL A 136 24.94 -36.00 -13.85
C VAL A 136 24.81 -35.62 -12.37
N SER A 137 24.90 -36.65 -11.53
CA SER A 137 25.05 -36.55 -10.08
C SER A 137 26.44 -35.98 -9.78
N LEU A 138 26.49 -34.95 -8.93
CA LEU A 138 27.73 -34.47 -8.32
C LEU A 138 27.57 -34.56 -6.80
N HIS A 139 27.89 -35.75 -6.32
CA HIS A 139 28.26 -36.03 -4.95
C HIS A 139 29.76 -35.75 -4.79
N GLU A 140 30.13 -35.23 -3.62
CA GLU A 140 31.46 -35.17 -3.00
C GLU A 140 32.47 -34.05 -3.34
N VAL A 141 33.22 -33.75 -2.25
CA VAL A 141 34.43 -32.90 -2.09
C VAL A 141 34.09 -31.43 -1.77
N LEU A 142 34.15 -30.93 -0.52
CA LEU A 142 35.27 -30.98 0.45
C LEU A 142 34.81 -31.02 1.91
N GLU A 143 35.22 -32.10 2.59
CA GLU A 143 35.48 -32.14 4.02
C GLU A 143 36.82 -31.43 4.32
N SER A 144 36.82 -30.46 5.24
CA SER A 144 37.89 -30.18 6.22
C SER A 144 37.75 -28.76 6.77
N GLY A 145 37.08 -28.64 7.91
CA GLY A 145 36.99 -27.40 8.66
C GLY A 145 36.67 -27.71 10.10
N GLN A 146 37.70 -28.05 10.88
CA GLN A 146 37.62 -28.20 12.33
C GLN A 146 37.13 -26.89 12.94
N ILE A 147 35.91 -26.89 13.47
CA ILE A 147 35.43 -25.86 14.39
C ILE A 147 35.45 -26.49 15.77
N SER A 148 36.32 -25.94 16.61
CA SER A 148 36.48 -26.23 18.03
C SER A 148 35.18 -26.01 18.79
N ASP A 149 34.84 -26.98 19.64
CA ASP A 149 33.74 -26.95 20.60
C ASP A 149 33.78 -25.68 21.48
N PRO A 150 32.67 -24.94 21.63
CA PRO A 150 32.56 -23.92 22.65
C PRO A 150 32.30 -24.56 24.03
N GLU A 151 33.04 -24.07 25.03
CA GLU A 151 32.97 -24.48 26.44
C GLU A 151 31.54 -24.44 27.02
N PRO A 152 31.23 -25.34 27.98
CA PRO A 152 29.94 -25.33 28.66
C PRO A 152 29.79 -24.08 29.53
N TYR A 153 28.74 -23.30 29.23
CA TYR A 153 28.30 -22.16 30.02
C TYR A 153 27.88 -22.62 31.42
N GLU A 154 28.53 -22.09 32.45
CA GLU A 154 28.21 -22.33 33.85
C GLU A 154 26.78 -21.85 34.13
N LYS A 155 25.98 -22.72 34.76
CA LYS A 155 24.65 -22.39 35.30
C LYS A 155 24.86 -21.59 36.58
N ASP A 156 24.68 -20.28 36.49
CA ASP A 156 24.51 -19.45 37.67
C ASP A 156 23.15 -19.75 38.32
N ASP A 157 23.21 -20.02 39.62
CA ASP A 157 22.09 -20.30 40.52
C ASP A 157 21.07 -19.15 40.52
N VAL A 158 19.88 -19.41 39.98
CA VAL A 158 18.71 -18.54 40.17
C VAL A 158 18.15 -18.80 41.57
N PRO A 159 18.06 -17.78 42.44
CA PRO A 159 17.46 -17.95 43.76
C PRO A 159 15.96 -18.23 43.64
N ASP A 160 15.56 -19.28 44.36
CA ASP A 160 14.20 -19.77 44.57
C ASP A 160 13.27 -18.62 45.04
N PRO A 161 12.25 -18.21 44.26
CA PRO A 161 11.30 -17.20 44.69
C PRO A 161 10.42 -17.80 45.78
N GLY A 162 10.71 -17.40 47.02
CA GLY A 162 10.00 -17.77 48.22
C GLY A 162 8.48 -17.70 48.08
N CYS A 163 7.87 -18.80 48.53
CA CYS A 163 6.54 -18.92 49.08
C CYS A 163 6.08 -17.62 49.77
N PHE A 164 5.22 -16.87 49.07
CA PHE A 164 4.30 -15.94 49.69
C PHE A 164 3.06 -16.75 50.08
N ASP A 165 2.90 -16.96 51.39
CA ASP A 165 1.64 -17.43 51.98
C ASP A 165 0.60 -16.31 51.84
N ASP A 166 -0.31 -16.46 50.88
CA ASP A 166 -1.51 -15.64 50.79
C ASP A 166 -2.47 -16.02 51.93
N PRO A 167 -2.99 -15.04 52.70
CA PRO A 167 -3.95 -15.30 53.76
C PRO A 167 -5.30 -15.76 53.19
N GLU A 168 -5.79 -16.90 53.67
CA GLU A 168 -7.16 -17.39 53.51
C GLU A 168 -8.16 -16.30 53.92
N GLU A 169 -8.78 -15.65 52.93
CA GLU A 169 -10.01 -14.88 53.14
C GLU A 169 -11.20 -15.85 53.02
N ASP A 170 -11.87 -16.07 54.15
CA ASP A 170 -13.15 -16.78 54.28
C ASP A 170 -14.24 -16.08 53.45
N GLU A 171 -14.45 -16.54 52.21
CA GLU A 171 -15.63 -16.15 51.43
C GLU A 171 -16.89 -16.89 51.91
N PRO A 172 -18.01 -16.19 52.12
CA PRO A 172 -19.25 -16.82 52.58
C PRO A 172 -19.84 -17.76 51.53
N GLU A 173 -20.25 -18.93 52.00
CA GLU A 173 -20.84 -20.04 51.23
C GLU A 173 -22.14 -19.62 50.52
N ILE A 174 -22.02 -19.07 49.31
CA ILE A 174 -23.15 -18.82 48.41
C ILE A 174 -23.58 -20.19 47.86
N GLY A 175 -24.76 -20.64 48.28
CA GLY A 175 -25.34 -21.92 47.89
C GLY A 175 -25.27 -22.15 46.38
N GLN A 176 -24.67 -23.29 46.00
CA GLN A 176 -24.48 -23.68 44.61
C GLN A 176 -25.83 -23.63 43.85
N PRO A 177 -25.91 -22.91 42.72
CA PRO A 177 -27.10 -22.98 41.88
C PRO A 177 -27.30 -24.41 41.38
N PRO A 178 -28.56 -24.87 41.20
CA PRO A 178 -28.84 -26.21 40.73
C PRO A 178 -28.14 -26.46 39.38
N ALA A 179 -27.51 -27.62 39.28
CA ALA A 179 -26.78 -28.02 38.08
C ALA A 179 -27.68 -27.89 36.84
N PRO A 180 -27.19 -27.25 35.74
CA PRO A 180 -27.96 -27.16 34.52
C PRO A 180 -28.27 -28.57 33.99
N PRO A 181 -29.43 -28.77 33.36
CA PRO A 181 -29.76 -30.06 32.75
C PRO A 181 -28.68 -30.44 31.72
N PRO A 182 -28.38 -31.75 31.59
CA PRO A 182 -27.41 -32.21 30.62
C PRO A 182 -27.81 -31.77 29.20
N PRO A 183 -26.85 -31.35 28.36
CA PRO A 183 -27.16 -30.97 26.99
C PRO A 183 -27.78 -32.16 26.24
N PRO A 184 -28.69 -31.91 25.27
CA PRO A 184 -29.21 -32.96 24.42
C PRO A 184 -28.05 -33.68 23.70
N PRO A 185 -28.20 -34.98 23.39
CA PRO A 185 -27.18 -35.72 22.67
C PRO A 185 -26.87 -35.01 21.35
N ALA A 186 -25.58 -34.75 21.11
CA ALA A 186 -25.12 -34.10 19.90
C ALA A 186 -25.56 -34.91 18.67
N SER A 187 -26.21 -34.23 17.71
CA SER A 187 -26.50 -34.81 16.41
C SER A 187 -25.20 -35.32 15.76
N PRO A 188 -25.23 -36.48 15.08
CA PRO A 188 -24.05 -36.95 14.37
C PRO A 188 -23.58 -35.89 13.36
N PRO A 189 -22.26 -35.66 13.22
CA PRO A 189 -21.75 -34.69 12.26
C PRO A 189 -22.20 -35.11 10.85
N PRO A 190 -22.56 -34.15 9.98
CA PRO A 190 -22.85 -34.45 8.59
C PRO A 190 -21.63 -35.14 7.95
N PRO A 191 -21.84 -36.03 6.97
CA PRO A 191 -20.73 -36.62 6.23
C PRO A 191 -19.87 -35.51 5.61
N PRO A 192 -18.54 -35.67 5.55
CA PRO A 192 -17.65 -34.70 4.95
C PRO A 192 -18.10 -34.44 3.50
N ALA A 193 -18.26 -33.17 3.14
CA ALA A 193 -18.56 -32.79 1.78
C ALA A 193 -17.47 -33.37 0.85
N PRO A 194 -17.83 -33.86 -0.35
CA PRO A 194 -16.84 -34.32 -1.31
C PRO A 194 -15.84 -33.19 -1.58
N ALA A 195 -14.55 -33.52 -1.56
CA ALA A 195 -13.49 -32.57 -1.87
C ALA A 195 -13.80 -31.90 -3.22
N PRO A 196 -13.74 -30.57 -3.32
CA PRO A 196 -13.95 -29.88 -4.59
C PRO A 196 -12.96 -30.44 -5.61
N ALA A 197 -13.45 -30.74 -6.81
CA ALA A 197 -12.60 -31.11 -7.92
C ALA A 197 -11.52 -30.02 -8.09
N PRO A 198 -10.26 -30.38 -8.39
CA PRO A 198 -9.22 -29.39 -8.64
C PRO A 198 -9.73 -28.42 -9.71
N ALA A 199 -9.78 -27.13 -9.38
CA ALA A 199 -10.21 -26.10 -10.30
C ALA A 199 -9.36 -26.23 -11.57
N GLU A 200 -10.00 -26.56 -12.69
CA GLU A 200 -9.32 -26.61 -13.97
C GLU A 200 -8.77 -25.21 -14.26
N HIS A 201 -7.44 -25.11 -14.41
CA HIS A 201 -6.82 -23.86 -14.83
C HIS A 201 -7.40 -23.47 -16.19
N PRO A 202 -7.82 -22.21 -16.38
CA PRO A 202 -8.35 -21.76 -17.66
C PRO A 202 -7.33 -22.03 -18.78
N PRO A 203 -7.77 -22.38 -20.00
CA PRO A 203 -6.86 -22.60 -21.13
C PRO A 203 -6.02 -21.35 -21.37
N ALA A 204 -4.73 -21.55 -21.62
CA ALA A 204 -3.83 -20.46 -21.97
C ALA A 204 -4.38 -19.72 -23.22
N PRO A 205 -4.42 -18.38 -23.21
CA PRO A 205 -4.85 -17.62 -24.38
C PRO A 205 -3.93 -17.88 -25.57
N ASP A 206 -4.47 -17.73 -26.77
CA ASP A 206 -3.70 -17.84 -28.01
C ASP A 206 -2.52 -16.86 -27.98
N ALA A 207 -1.34 -17.33 -28.40
CA ALA A 207 -0.09 -16.59 -28.26
C ALA A 207 -0.09 -15.21 -28.94
N ASP A 208 -0.94 -15.01 -29.95
CA ASP A 208 -1.05 -13.77 -30.71
C ASP A 208 -1.85 -12.67 -29.98
N ASP A 209 -2.60 -13.01 -28.91
CA ASP A 209 -3.45 -12.08 -28.17
C ASP A 209 -2.85 -11.63 -26.81
N VAL A 210 -1.61 -12.01 -26.52
CA VAL A 210 -0.97 -11.65 -25.25
C VAL A 210 -0.56 -10.15 -25.25
N PRO A 211 -1.05 -9.34 -24.29
CA PRO A 211 -0.76 -7.90 -24.30
C PRO A 211 0.74 -7.58 -24.15
N LEU A 212 1.21 -6.63 -24.95
CA LEU A 212 2.55 -6.07 -24.84
C LEU A 212 2.70 -5.22 -23.58
N ILE A 213 3.83 -5.34 -22.90
CA ILE A 213 4.19 -4.53 -21.73
C ILE A 213 5.19 -3.46 -22.15
N GLY A 214 4.71 -2.21 -22.24
CA GLY A 214 5.52 -1.04 -22.55
C GLY A 214 6.05 -0.30 -21.32
N GLY A 215 6.65 0.88 -21.55
CA GLY A 215 7.12 1.79 -20.50
C GLY A 215 8.25 1.20 -19.64
N GLN A 216 8.39 1.73 -18.42
CA GLN A 216 9.45 1.30 -17.49
C GLN A 216 9.28 -0.16 -17.05
N ALA A 217 8.03 -0.60 -16.87
CA ALA A 217 7.70 -2.00 -16.61
C ALA A 217 8.25 -2.92 -17.71
N GLY A 218 8.03 -2.58 -18.99
CA GLY A 218 8.55 -3.34 -20.12
C GLY A 218 10.07 -3.41 -20.17
N VAL A 219 10.74 -2.31 -19.82
CA VAL A 219 12.21 -2.25 -19.73
C VAL A 219 12.74 -3.20 -18.65
N VAL A 220 12.15 -3.19 -17.45
CA VAL A 220 12.58 -4.05 -16.33
C VAL A 220 12.29 -5.52 -16.62
N VAL A 221 11.11 -5.84 -17.16
CA VAL A 221 10.76 -7.21 -17.57
C VAL A 221 11.70 -7.71 -18.66
N ARG A 222 12.01 -6.88 -19.66
CA ARG A 222 12.97 -7.24 -20.71
C ARG A 222 14.35 -7.54 -20.14
N ALA A 223 14.87 -6.65 -19.29
CA ALA A 223 16.18 -6.83 -18.67
C ALA A 223 16.25 -8.14 -17.86
N TYR A 224 15.20 -8.45 -17.11
CA TYR A 224 15.07 -9.72 -16.40
C TYR A 224 15.08 -10.91 -17.36
N ILE A 225 14.26 -10.89 -18.41
CA ILE A 225 14.21 -11.95 -19.41
C ILE A 225 15.59 -12.17 -20.05
N GLN A 226 16.27 -11.10 -20.48
CA GLN A 226 17.59 -11.18 -21.11
C GLN A 226 18.65 -11.75 -20.16
N HIS A 227 18.54 -11.49 -18.85
CA HIS A 227 19.48 -12.00 -17.86
C HIS A 227 19.27 -13.50 -17.56
N HIS A 228 18.03 -13.96 -17.56
CA HIS A 228 17.67 -15.33 -17.15
C HIS A 228 17.44 -16.31 -18.30
N ALA A 229 17.20 -15.82 -19.52
CA ALA A 229 16.97 -16.70 -20.66
C ALA A 229 18.24 -17.38 -21.15
N ALA A 230 18.13 -18.66 -21.51
CA ALA A 230 19.19 -19.39 -22.22
C ALA A 230 19.39 -18.90 -23.67
N GLN A 231 18.37 -18.28 -24.26
CA GLN A 231 18.41 -17.78 -25.64
C GLN A 231 18.63 -16.25 -25.66
N GLU A 232 19.42 -15.79 -26.62
CA GLU A 232 19.59 -14.36 -26.89
C GLU A 232 18.31 -13.76 -27.52
N TYR A 233 17.91 -12.60 -27.01
CA TYR A 233 16.81 -11.79 -27.54
C TYR A 233 17.36 -10.49 -28.14
N GLN A 234 16.70 -9.98 -29.18
CA GLN A 234 17.03 -8.67 -29.76
C GLN A 234 16.77 -7.55 -28.75
N ASP A 235 17.70 -6.62 -28.54
CA ASP A 235 17.58 -5.54 -27.54
C ASP A 235 16.29 -4.68 -27.64
N THR A 236 15.65 -4.67 -28.80
CA THR A 236 14.46 -3.86 -29.08
C THR A 236 13.13 -4.60 -28.88
N PHE A 237 13.15 -5.87 -28.47
CA PHE A 237 11.91 -6.62 -28.29
C PHE A 237 11.05 -6.00 -27.16
N ILE A 238 9.74 -6.12 -27.30
CA ILE A 238 8.77 -5.71 -26.28
C ILE A 238 8.18 -6.99 -25.69
N PRO A 239 8.30 -7.22 -24.37
CA PRO A 239 7.79 -8.43 -23.77
C PRO A 239 6.26 -8.49 -23.86
N ALA A 240 5.75 -9.62 -24.32
CA ALA A 240 4.33 -9.98 -24.27
C ALA A 240 4.13 -10.95 -23.10
N LEU A 241 3.30 -10.59 -22.12
CA LEU A 241 2.97 -11.48 -21.02
C LEU A 241 1.56 -11.27 -20.50
N LEU A 242 1.01 -12.33 -19.89
CA LEU A 242 -0.26 -12.27 -19.19
C LEU A 242 -0.06 -11.71 -17.79
N ARG A 243 -0.84 -10.69 -17.46
CA ARG A 243 -0.85 -10.07 -16.14
C ARG A 243 -1.91 -10.72 -15.27
N TRP A 244 -1.55 -11.01 -14.04
CA TRP A 244 -2.42 -11.60 -13.03
C TRP A 244 -2.67 -10.59 -11.91
N GLY A 245 -3.91 -10.57 -11.44
CA GLY A 245 -4.40 -9.57 -10.49
C GLY A 245 -4.32 -9.97 -9.02
N ARG A 246 -4.23 -11.27 -8.74
CA ARG A 246 -4.31 -11.85 -7.39
C ARG A 246 -3.34 -13.01 -7.27
N LEU A 247 -2.79 -13.19 -6.08
CA LEU A 247 -1.95 -14.30 -5.71
C LEU A 247 -2.31 -14.73 -4.27
N ARG A 248 -2.57 -16.02 -4.07
CA ARG A 248 -2.75 -16.59 -2.73
C ARG A 248 -1.38 -16.99 -2.18
N LEU A 249 -1.00 -16.41 -1.06
CA LEU A 249 0.25 -16.68 -0.37
C LEU A 249 0.15 -17.97 0.47
N PRO A 250 1.30 -18.61 0.84
CA PRO A 250 1.30 -19.81 1.68
C PRO A 250 0.60 -19.62 3.04
N ASN A 251 0.62 -18.41 3.59
CA ASN A 251 -0.05 -18.05 4.84
C ASN A 251 -1.58 -17.79 4.68
N GLY A 252 -2.15 -18.14 3.51
CA GLY A 252 -3.57 -17.99 3.21
C GLY A 252 -4.00 -16.57 2.79
N GLN A 253 -3.14 -15.56 2.94
CA GLN A 253 -3.44 -14.19 2.51
C GLN A 253 -3.56 -14.09 0.99
N ILE A 254 -4.42 -13.17 0.51
CA ILE A 254 -4.53 -12.85 -0.91
C ILE A 254 -3.83 -11.52 -1.17
N ALA A 255 -2.67 -11.58 -1.81
CA ALA A 255 -1.99 -10.41 -2.36
C ALA A 255 -2.68 -10.01 -3.68
N ARG A 256 -2.85 -8.71 -3.89
CA ARG A 256 -3.49 -8.13 -5.08
C ARG A 256 -2.49 -7.27 -5.84
N SER A 257 -2.80 -6.91 -7.07
CA SER A 257 -1.95 -6.05 -7.88
C SER A 257 -2.52 -4.63 -8.04
N ALA A 258 -1.62 -3.66 -8.11
CA ALA A 258 -1.98 -2.27 -8.45
C ALA A 258 -2.69 -2.20 -9.80
N TRP A 259 -2.29 -3.01 -10.79
CA TRP A 259 -2.94 -3.08 -12.10
C TRP A 259 -4.44 -3.33 -12.01
N LYS A 260 -4.91 -4.24 -11.14
CA LYS A 260 -6.35 -4.49 -10.99
C LYS A 260 -7.02 -3.58 -9.96
N GLU A 261 -6.34 -3.22 -8.87
CA GLU A 261 -6.95 -2.39 -7.83
C GLU A 261 -7.09 -0.92 -8.22
N SER A 262 -6.19 -0.37 -9.05
CA SER A 262 -6.20 1.05 -9.44
C SER A 262 -7.45 1.47 -10.21
N HIS A 263 -8.13 0.52 -10.84
CA HIS A 263 -9.38 0.73 -11.56
C HIS A 263 -10.60 0.84 -10.63
N LYS A 264 -10.46 0.46 -9.35
CA LYS A 264 -11.54 0.55 -8.36
C LYS A 264 -11.42 1.87 -7.58
N GLY A 265 -12.55 2.51 -7.31
CA GLY A 265 -12.57 3.71 -6.46
C GLY A 265 -12.09 3.42 -5.04
N LEU A 266 -11.35 4.34 -4.42
CA LEU A 266 -10.72 4.16 -3.10
C LEU A 266 -11.66 3.67 -1.99
N THR A 267 -12.95 4.00 -2.05
CA THR A 267 -13.97 3.56 -1.08
C THR A 267 -14.36 2.08 -1.22
N ARG A 268 -14.09 1.47 -2.37
CA ARG A 268 -14.38 0.06 -2.67
C ARG A 268 -13.13 -0.83 -2.65
N VAL A 269 -11.95 -0.22 -2.71
CA VAL A 269 -10.67 -0.95 -2.73
C VAL A 269 -10.35 -1.48 -1.33
N ARG A 270 -10.29 -2.80 -1.21
CA ARG A 270 -9.62 -3.45 -0.08
C ARG A 270 -8.14 -3.59 -0.42
N MET A 271 -7.35 -2.54 -0.16
CA MET A 271 -5.94 -2.48 -0.58
C MET A 271 -5.16 -3.67 -0.02
N ALA A 272 -4.78 -4.61 -0.89
CA ALA A 272 -3.96 -5.77 -0.54
C ALA A 272 -2.75 -5.91 -1.48
N ARG A 273 -2.32 -4.78 -2.07
CA ARG A 273 -1.23 -4.72 -3.06
C ARG A 273 0.15 -4.44 -2.48
N ASN A 274 0.26 -4.14 -1.20
CA ASN A 274 1.55 -3.93 -0.55
C ASN A 274 1.99 -5.20 0.16
N VAL A 275 3.26 -5.56 -0.02
CA VAL A 275 3.82 -6.80 0.49
C VAL A 275 5.12 -6.55 1.23
N ARG A 276 5.37 -7.41 2.22
CA ARG A 276 6.69 -7.63 2.81
C ARG A 276 7.31 -8.84 2.13
N TYR A 277 8.55 -8.72 1.70
CA TYR A 277 9.29 -9.81 1.06
C TYR A 277 10.74 -9.85 1.57
N LEU A 278 11.38 -11.01 1.40
CA LEU A 278 12.81 -11.17 1.66
C LEU A 278 13.58 -10.83 0.37
N ASP A 279 14.45 -9.82 0.41
CA ASP A 279 15.25 -9.45 -0.75
C ASP A 279 16.51 -10.32 -0.81
N ASP A 280 16.55 -11.24 -1.77
CA ASP A 280 17.66 -12.18 -1.95
C ASP A 280 19.02 -11.50 -2.18
N GLU A 281 19.05 -10.29 -2.76
CA GLU A 281 20.30 -9.57 -3.05
C GLU A 281 20.88 -8.91 -1.79
N LEU A 282 20.01 -8.50 -0.87
CA LEU A 282 20.38 -7.76 0.35
C LEU A 282 20.28 -8.61 1.62
N ASP A 283 19.79 -9.84 1.52
CA ASP A 283 19.50 -10.75 2.62
C ASP A 283 18.75 -10.05 3.77
N SER A 284 17.73 -9.26 3.41
CA SER A 284 17.00 -8.44 4.36
C SER A 284 15.54 -8.23 3.97
N GLU A 285 14.73 -7.87 4.95
CA GLU A 285 13.32 -7.60 4.72
C GLU A 285 13.13 -6.26 4.00
N ALA A 286 12.26 -6.27 3.01
CA ALA A 286 11.88 -5.09 2.25
C ALA A 286 10.36 -5.04 2.04
N TYR A 287 9.89 -3.87 1.65
CA TYR A 287 8.49 -3.61 1.34
C TYR A 287 8.36 -3.16 -0.10
N ALA A 288 7.30 -3.62 -0.77
CA ALA A 288 7.02 -3.21 -2.13
C ALA A 288 5.52 -3.18 -2.42
N GLU A 289 5.14 -2.39 -3.42
CA GLU A 289 3.79 -2.42 -4.01
C GLU A 289 3.81 -3.31 -5.27
N VAL A 290 3.00 -4.36 -5.28
CA VAL A 290 2.88 -5.26 -6.42
C VAL A 290 2.18 -4.54 -7.57
N GLN A 291 2.84 -4.44 -8.72
CA GLN A 291 2.26 -3.87 -9.94
C GLN A 291 1.41 -4.90 -10.67
N PHE A 292 1.94 -6.10 -10.88
CA PHE A 292 1.22 -7.27 -11.39
C PHE A 292 2.05 -8.54 -11.17
N PHE A 293 1.37 -9.69 -11.19
CA PHE A 293 2.00 -11.01 -11.23
C PHE A 293 2.03 -11.54 -12.67
N PHE A 294 2.95 -12.45 -12.97
CA PHE A 294 3.03 -13.14 -14.25
C PHE A 294 3.77 -14.47 -14.09
N GLN A 295 3.66 -15.35 -15.09
CA GLN A 295 4.43 -16.59 -15.16
C GLN A 295 5.50 -16.49 -16.24
N SER A 296 6.61 -17.19 -16.03
CA SER A 296 7.77 -17.15 -16.90
C SER A 296 8.39 -18.54 -17.01
N ASP A 297 8.59 -18.99 -18.25
CA ASP A 297 9.15 -20.30 -18.59
C ASP A 297 10.61 -20.20 -19.05
N LEU A 298 11.36 -19.24 -18.52
CA LEU A 298 12.75 -18.96 -18.94
C LEU A 298 13.76 -20.00 -18.44
N GLU A 299 13.41 -20.68 -17.36
CA GLU A 299 14.21 -21.74 -16.73
C GLU A 299 13.56 -23.11 -16.96
N ASP A 300 14.20 -24.19 -16.48
CA ASP A 300 13.67 -25.55 -16.62
C ASP A 300 12.30 -25.75 -15.94
N GLU A 301 11.99 -24.92 -14.94
CA GLU A 301 10.72 -24.92 -14.22
C GLU A 301 9.98 -23.58 -14.38
N PRO A 302 8.65 -23.62 -14.61
CA PRO A 302 7.84 -22.42 -14.70
C PRO A 302 7.87 -21.66 -13.37
N LYS A 303 8.31 -20.40 -13.40
CA LYS A 303 8.35 -19.52 -12.23
C LYS A 303 7.18 -18.55 -12.26
N THR A 304 6.58 -18.36 -11.09
CA THR A 304 5.63 -17.25 -10.89
C THR A 304 6.42 -16.07 -10.33
N LEU A 305 6.32 -14.92 -10.98
CA LEU A 305 7.07 -13.72 -10.67
C LEU A 305 6.13 -12.55 -10.38
N ALA A 306 6.63 -11.55 -9.67
CA ALA A 306 5.94 -10.29 -9.46
C ALA A 306 6.81 -9.12 -9.94
N LEU A 307 6.23 -8.22 -10.73
CA LEU A 307 6.78 -6.88 -10.89
C LEU A 307 6.32 -6.04 -9.71
N VAL A 308 7.27 -5.46 -8.98
CA VAL A 308 6.99 -4.67 -7.78
C VAL A 308 7.68 -3.31 -7.85
N SER A 309 7.08 -2.29 -7.22
CA SER A 309 7.72 -1.00 -6.94
C SER A 309 8.22 -1.02 -5.50
N VAL A 310 9.55 -1.04 -5.33
CA VAL A 310 10.18 -1.20 -4.01
C VAL A 310 10.15 0.13 -3.25
N TYR A 311 9.71 0.10 -2.00
CA TYR A 311 9.79 1.26 -1.11
C TYR A 311 11.25 1.55 -0.72
N SER A 312 11.56 2.79 -0.34
CA SER A 312 12.90 3.10 0.13
C SER A 312 13.28 2.32 1.40
N ALA A 313 14.58 2.28 1.70
CA ALA A 313 15.05 1.92 3.03
C ALA A 313 14.36 2.75 4.13
N PRO A 314 14.22 2.20 5.35
CA PRO A 314 13.56 2.89 6.44
C PRO A 314 14.36 4.11 6.90
N ASP A 315 13.65 5.09 7.44
CA ASP A 315 14.24 6.20 8.18
C ASP A 315 14.95 5.67 9.43
N THR A 316 16.28 5.74 9.43
CA THR A 316 17.13 5.11 10.44
C THR A 316 16.95 5.72 11.83
N GLU A 317 16.63 7.02 11.91
CA GLU A 317 16.41 7.71 13.18
C GLU A 317 15.10 7.24 13.82
N LEU A 318 14.00 7.30 13.06
CA LEU A 318 12.69 6.83 13.54
C LEU A 318 12.69 5.33 13.86
N LEU A 319 13.40 4.52 13.08
CA LEU A 319 13.55 3.10 13.34
C LEU A 319 14.34 2.87 14.64
N ALA A 320 15.41 3.63 14.90
CA ALA A 320 16.18 3.51 16.14
C ALA A 320 15.39 3.99 17.37
N GLU A 321 14.75 5.16 17.29
CA GLU A 321 13.94 5.74 18.38
C GLU A 321 12.75 4.85 18.77
N SER A 322 12.16 4.15 17.78
CA SER A 322 11.06 3.21 17.99
C SER A 322 11.50 1.79 18.38
N ASN A 323 12.78 1.56 18.69
CA ASN A 323 13.34 0.23 18.96
C ASN A 323 13.02 -0.78 17.85
N LYS A 324 13.20 -0.37 16.58
CA LYS A 324 12.94 -1.16 15.37
C LYS A 324 11.48 -1.54 15.13
N THR A 325 10.54 -0.83 15.75
CA THR A 325 9.11 -1.11 15.60
C THR A 325 8.47 -0.34 14.43
N LEU A 326 8.92 0.90 14.18
CA LEU A 326 8.32 1.79 13.19
C LEU A 326 9.16 1.85 11.91
N TRP A 327 8.69 1.20 10.85
CA TRP A 327 9.33 1.24 9.53
C TRP A 327 8.71 2.34 8.66
N VAL A 328 9.33 3.53 8.66
CA VAL A 328 8.90 4.66 7.82
C VAL A 328 9.74 4.74 6.55
N CYS A 329 9.11 4.77 5.38
CA CYS A 329 9.79 4.79 4.08
C CYS A 329 9.05 5.65 3.04
N LYS A 330 9.67 5.86 1.88
CA LYS A 330 9.11 6.61 0.75
C LYS A 330 8.67 5.66 -0.36
N TYR A 331 7.53 5.96 -0.98
CA TYR A 331 7.13 5.31 -2.23
C TYR A 331 7.91 5.93 -3.40
N ARG A 332 8.39 5.10 -4.32
CA ARG A 332 9.23 5.51 -5.46
C ARG A 332 8.62 5.21 -6.83
N GLY A 333 7.47 4.53 -6.88
CA GLY A 333 6.75 4.25 -8.11
C GLY A 333 7.62 3.55 -9.16
N ASP A 334 7.60 4.06 -10.38
CA ASP A 334 8.28 3.45 -11.52
C ASP A 334 9.82 3.51 -11.44
N GLU A 335 10.37 4.39 -10.59
CA GLU A 335 11.83 4.55 -10.43
C GLU A 335 12.49 3.38 -9.69
N SER A 336 11.69 2.56 -8.99
CA SER A 336 12.16 1.44 -8.16
C SER A 336 11.52 0.11 -8.55
N LEU A 337 11.21 -0.07 -9.83
CA LEU A 337 10.67 -1.32 -10.33
C LEU A 337 11.71 -2.46 -10.28
N LYS A 338 11.32 -3.59 -9.71
CA LYS A 338 12.12 -4.82 -9.61
C LYS A 338 11.25 -6.05 -9.87
N ILE A 339 11.84 -7.10 -10.45
CA ILE A 339 11.21 -8.42 -10.54
C ILE A 339 11.64 -9.23 -9.32
N ILE A 340 10.69 -9.86 -8.63
CA ILE A 340 10.96 -10.79 -7.53
C ILE A 340 10.24 -12.12 -7.77
N ASP A 341 10.79 -13.21 -7.22
CA ASP A 341 10.07 -14.47 -7.10
C ASP A 341 8.92 -14.30 -6.09
N VAL A 342 7.73 -14.79 -6.43
CA VAL A 342 6.58 -14.69 -5.50
C VAL A 342 6.78 -15.47 -4.21
N ARG A 343 7.67 -16.46 -4.19
CA ARG A 343 8.05 -17.22 -2.98
C ARG A 343 8.78 -16.36 -1.96
N ALA A 344 9.42 -15.26 -2.38
CA ALA A 344 10.04 -14.30 -1.48
C ALA A 344 9.00 -13.47 -0.71
N ILE A 345 7.75 -13.42 -1.17
CA ILE A 345 6.67 -12.66 -0.53
C ILE A 345 6.23 -13.38 0.75
N ALA A 346 6.57 -12.78 1.89
CA ALA A 346 6.24 -13.33 3.20
C ALA A 346 4.80 -13.02 3.63
N SER A 347 4.32 -11.81 3.36
CA SER A 347 2.99 -11.38 3.81
C SER A 347 2.50 -10.11 3.11
N VAL A 348 1.19 -9.93 3.03
CA VAL A 348 0.52 -8.65 2.71
C VAL A 348 0.60 -7.72 3.92
N VAL A 349 0.91 -6.45 3.66
CA VAL A 349 0.98 -5.40 4.68
C VAL A 349 0.13 -4.20 4.30
N ALA A 350 -0.20 -3.36 5.28
CA ALA A 350 -0.76 -2.04 5.01
C ALA A 350 0.38 -1.01 5.02
N MET A 351 0.40 -0.13 4.01
CA MET A 351 1.28 1.03 3.97
C MET A 351 0.43 2.26 4.28
N VAL A 352 0.59 2.79 5.49
CA VAL A 352 -0.25 3.88 6.01
C VAL A 352 0.49 5.20 5.84
N PRO A 353 -0.15 6.29 5.37
CA PRO A 353 0.48 7.60 5.33
C PRO A 353 1.05 8.02 6.70
N TYR A 354 2.33 8.37 6.73
CA TYR A 354 3.00 8.96 7.89
C TYR A 354 2.96 10.48 7.80
N ASP A 355 3.33 11.01 6.62
CA ASP A 355 3.21 12.42 6.25
C ASP A 355 2.93 12.55 4.74
N GLU A 356 3.15 13.73 4.15
CA GLU A 356 2.88 13.99 2.72
C GLU A 356 3.73 13.15 1.75
N ALA A 357 4.91 12.69 2.17
CA ALA A 357 5.88 12.01 1.30
C ALA A 357 6.26 10.61 1.80
N ARG A 358 5.95 10.28 3.06
CA ARG A 358 6.34 9.03 3.71
C ARG A 358 5.12 8.23 4.13
N VAL A 359 5.31 6.92 4.13
CA VAL A 359 4.37 5.92 4.64
C VAL A 359 5.08 5.09 5.71
N PHE A 360 4.32 4.43 6.56
CA PHE A 360 4.85 3.43 7.48
C PHE A 360 4.16 2.08 7.29
N ALA A 361 4.92 1.02 7.48
CA ALA A 361 4.42 -0.34 7.34
C ALA A 361 3.65 -0.78 8.59
N VAL A 362 2.49 -1.39 8.38
CA VAL A 362 1.67 -2.02 9.42
C VAL A 362 1.43 -3.47 9.02
N HIS A 363 1.96 -4.38 9.83
CA HIS A 363 1.65 -5.79 9.71
C HIS A 363 0.18 -6.00 10.09
N LYS A 364 -0.54 -6.78 9.27
CA LYS A 364 -1.92 -7.15 9.56
C LYS A 364 -1.95 -8.21 10.66
N MET A 365 -1.67 -7.79 11.89
CA MET A 365 -1.78 -8.63 13.08
C MET A 365 -3.25 -9.00 13.23
N GLY A 366 -3.58 -10.29 13.11
CA GLY A 366 -4.95 -10.79 13.33
C GLY A 366 -5.58 -11.60 12.20
N LEU A 367 -4.95 -11.76 11.03
CA LEU A 367 -5.45 -12.77 10.08
C LEU A 367 -5.20 -14.20 10.58
N GLU A 368 -4.10 -14.41 11.31
CA GLU A 368 -3.75 -15.68 11.96
C GLU A 368 -4.80 -16.10 13.01
N VAL A 369 -5.50 -15.14 13.62
CA VAL A 369 -6.55 -15.41 14.62
C VAL A 369 -7.88 -15.79 13.95
N GLY A 370 -8.10 -15.33 12.70
CA GLY A 370 -9.32 -15.59 11.95
C GLY A 370 -9.47 -17.03 11.45
N GLU A 371 -8.38 -17.78 11.32
CA GLU A 371 -8.43 -19.17 10.87
C GLU A 371 -9.10 -20.12 11.89
N MET A 372 -9.18 -19.71 13.17
CA MET A 372 -9.98 -20.40 14.18
C MET A 372 -11.50 -20.18 14.03
N VAL A 373 -11.95 -19.26 13.15
CA VAL A 373 -13.37 -18.92 12.97
C VAL A 373 -13.78 -19.04 11.50
N GLY A 374 -13.53 -20.19 10.87
CA GLY A 374 -14.33 -20.84 9.79
C GLY A 374 -14.89 -20.05 8.59
N TYR A 375 -14.65 -18.75 8.45
CA TYR A 375 -15.14 -17.91 7.36
C TYR A 375 -14.03 -17.85 6.31
N MET A 376 -14.00 -18.85 5.43
CA MET A 376 -13.34 -18.68 4.15
C MET A 376 -13.98 -17.45 3.48
N GLU A 377 -13.18 -16.43 3.16
CA GLU A 377 -13.65 -15.36 2.29
C GLU A 377 -14.14 -16.05 1.02
N LYS A 378 -15.45 -16.14 0.83
CA LYS A 378 -16.00 -16.58 -0.45
C LYS A 378 -15.51 -15.55 -1.45
N ASP A 379 -14.72 -16.00 -2.40
CA ASP A 379 -14.43 -15.27 -3.62
C ASP A 379 -15.79 -15.00 -4.28
N ASN A 380 -16.42 -13.88 -3.93
CA ASN A 380 -17.60 -13.42 -4.64
C ASN A 380 -17.08 -13.05 -6.04
N GLU A 381 -17.31 -13.96 -6.99
CA GLU A 381 -17.12 -13.79 -8.43
C GLU A 381 -18.04 -12.71 -9.03
N GLU A 382 -18.81 -11.99 -8.20
CA GLU A 382 -19.65 -10.84 -8.57
C GLU A 382 -18.84 -9.56 -8.86
N ASP A 383 -17.65 -9.68 -9.45
CA ASP A 383 -17.06 -8.61 -10.29
C ASP A 383 -17.59 -8.85 -11.73
N SER A 384 -18.92 -8.91 -11.91
CA SER A 384 -19.55 -8.71 -13.22
C SER A 384 -19.26 -7.27 -13.60
N ASP A 385 -18.37 -7.09 -14.56
CA ASP A 385 -18.20 -5.84 -15.27
C ASP A 385 -19.50 -5.58 -16.04
N ASP A 386 -20.55 -5.14 -15.33
CA ASP A 386 -21.71 -4.51 -15.94
C ASP A 386 -21.19 -3.17 -16.51
N GLU A 387 -20.60 -3.24 -17.70
CA GLU A 387 -20.52 -2.13 -18.62
C GLU A 387 -21.96 -1.62 -18.79
N GLU A 388 -22.31 -0.55 -18.05
CA GLU A 388 -23.48 0.25 -18.37
C GLU A 388 -23.21 0.82 -19.78
N ASP A 389 -23.72 0.10 -20.79
CA ASP A 389 -23.93 0.60 -22.14
C ASP A 389 -24.80 1.87 -22.00
N ASP A 390 -24.13 3.03 -21.96
CA ASP A 390 -24.74 4.32 -22.23
C ASP A 390 -25.12 4.33 -23.73
N GLU A 391 -26.28 3.72 -24.05
CA GLU A 391 -27.00 3.99 -25.29
C GLU A 391 -27.46 5.46 -25.27
N GLU A 392 -26.82 6.31 -26.06
CA GLU A 392 -27.39 7.60 -26.52
C GLU A 392 -27.42 7.67 -28.06
#